data_AF-N6TNH9-F1
#
_entry.id   AF-N6TNH9-F1
#
_cell.length_a   1.000
_cell.length_b   1.000
_cell.length_c   1.000
_cell.angle_alpha   90.00
_cell.angle_beta   90.00
_cell.angle_gamma   90.00
#
_symmetry.space_group_name_H-M   'P 1'
#
loop_
_entity.id
_entity.type
_entity.pdbx_description
1 polymer ?
#
loop_
_entity_poly.entity_id
_entity_poly.type
_entity_poly.pdbx_seq_one_letter_code
_entity_poly.pdbx_strand_id
1 'polypeptide(L)'
;MNKKARVLSNKQIQTTIDKIKLCCPDYQIQVSDIRNPTKCSVMQFFGNCIYNMDQKFSSLMREEALEQEVFPQGCTQEETMYWKLLKIPTLLTEEFALGDLYTFEPKRLNKLMFVTTRYLLFSNTIIDYMMEVCNSVYEARIKGEQNEARLDEAKQKKLDKVAYLAEVKEENAQLAKLAASIAPQYETTLHLIAEWKGRDKQSREQAEKLKIDLQLIESEIEVLKKKENQLKSKVVPEKEYKKLHQDLQALISDAEGLEEVDNNNGLLELKQNVDYLRMCVQELKSFRLPDELLNLSNLRIHFKTEEQNLEYQVAAQKKEQAEINRLNEQLERELAASIAENEALKTILKESTEEAMLKESKAKAEYKSKQYEQQLETEELQKSIAESETEYEKLQAVFLQKLEEIGKQQEEVRNKFESFPKSLQP
;
A
#
# COMPACT_ATOMS: atom_id res chain seq x y z
N MET A 1 24.34 72.05 70.81
CA MET A 1 24.97 72.48 69.53
C MET A 1 24.04 72.13 68.38
N ASN A 2 23.43 73.13 67.75
CA ASN A 2 22.54 72.99 66.59
C ASN A 2 23.29 72.45 65.37
N LYS A 3 23.23 71.14 65.10
CA LYS A 3 23.64 70.60 63.80
C LYS A 3 22.48 70.77 62.81
N LYS A 4 22.56 71.82 61.99
CA LYS A 4 21.67 72.02 60.83
C LYS A 4 21.68 70.75 59.96
N ALA A 5 20.57 70.00 59.96
CA ALA A 5 20.35 68.88 59.04
C ALA A 5 20.56 69.33 57.59
N ARG A 6 21.49 68.68 56.87
CA ARG A 6 21.90 69.02 55.50
C ARG A 6 20.78 68.71 54.51
N VAL A 7 20.37 69.71 53.74
CA VAL A 7 19.53 69.58 52.54
C VAL A 7 20.32 68.79 51.48
N LEU A 8 19.65 67.94 50.69
CA LEU A 8 20.27 67.22 49.57
C LEU A 8 21.00 68.19 48.63
N SER A 9 22.18 67.78 48.15
CA SER A 9 22.92 68.59 47.17
C SER A 9 22.21 68.60 45.81
N ASN A 10 22.42 69.64 45.00
CA ASN A 10 21.86 69.70 43.63
C ASN A 10 22.21 68.49 42.79
N LYS A 11 23.42 67.94 42.97
CA LYS A 11 23.85 66.72 42.29
C LYS A 11 22.99 65.51 42.70
N GLN A 12 22.70 65.35 43.99
CA GLN A 12 21.84 64.27 44.48
C GLN A 12 20.38 64.42 44.01
N ILE A 13 19.86 65.65 43.99
CA ILE A 13 18.52 65.95 43.48
C ILE A 13 18.45 65.60 41.99
N GLN A 14 19.42 66.04 41.20
CA GLN A 14 19.47 65.73 39.77
C GLN A 14 19.55 64.22 39.51
N THR A 15 20.42 63.51 40.24
CA THR A 15 20.49 62.04 40.14
C THR A 15 19.17 61.35 40.52
N THR A 16 18.39 61.93 41.43
CA THR A 16 17.07 61.40 41.79
C THR A 16 16.07 61.64 40.66
N ILE A 17 16.07 62.82 40.06
CA ILE A 17 15.25 63.15 38.88
C ILE A 17 15.58 62.22 37.71
N ASP A 18 16.86 62.03 37.40
CA ASP A 18 17.29 61.16 36.30
C ASP A 18 16.80 59.71 36.51
N LYS A 19 16.83 59.24 37.76
CA LYS A 19 16.32 57.93 38.17
C LYS A 19 14.80 57.81 38.09
N ILE A 20 14.07 58.87 38.44
CA ILE A 20 12.62 58.90 38.28
C ILE A 20 12.27 58.84 36.80
N LYS A 21 12.98 59.58 35.94
CA LYS A 21 12.75 59.57 34.48
C LYS A 21 13.05 58.22 33.84
N LEU A 22 13.98 57.43 34.39
CA LEU A 22 14.21 56.05 33.98
C LEU A 22 13.00 55.15 34.24
N CYS A 23 12.31 55.34 35.37
CA CYS A 23 11.13 54.55 35.74
C CYS A 23 9.82 55.08 35.11
N CYS A 24 9.72 56.40 34.98
CA CYS A 24 8.55 57.14 34.54
C CYS A 24 8.97 58.21 33.51
N PRO A 25 9.21 57.83 32.23
CA PRO A 25 9.74 58.74 31.21
C PRO A 25 8.88 59.97 30.96
N ASP A 26 7.56 59.80 31.08
CA ASP A 26 6.58 60.86 30.81
C ASP A 26 6.43 61.85 31.97
N TYR A 27 7.01 61.55 33.15
CA TYR A 27 6.87 62.40 34.32
C TYR A 27 7.90 63.54 34.33
N GLN A 28 7.39 64.77 34.19
CA GLN A 28 8.18 65.99 34.11
C GLN A 28 8.44 66.60 35.50
N ILE A 29 9.29 65.97 36.31
CA ILE A 29 9.75 66.53 37.60
C ILE A 29 10.94 67.48 37.44
N GLN A 30 10.91 68.61 38.14
CA GLN A 30 11.96 69.63 38.16
C GLN A 30 12.65 69.73 39.52
N VAL A 31 13.86 70.29 39.53
CA VAL A 31 14.63 70.54 40.76
C VAL A 31 13.87 71.46 41.73
N SER A 32 13.07 72.39 41.20
CA SER A 32 12.21 73.29 41.99
C SER A 32 11.17 72.54 42.80
N ASP A 33 10.62 71.45 42.26
CA ASP A 33 9.53 70.68 42.86
C ASP A 33 10.03 69.88 44.08
N ILE A 34 11.31 69.53 44.08
CA ILE A 34 12.00 68.84 45.17
C ILE A 34 12.49 69.86 46.21
N ARG A 35 13.01 71.02 45.78
CA ARG A 35 13.50 72.04 46.72
C ARG A 35 12.38 72.75 47.46
N ASN A 36 11.26 73.02 46.78
CA ASN A 36 10.11 73.75 47.30
C ASN A 36 8.83 72.97 46.96
N PRO A 37 8.59 71.85 47.65
CA PRO A 37 7.43 71.02 47.36
C PRO A 37 6.12 71.77 47.60
N THR A 38 5.27 71.71 46.58
CA THR A 38 3.86 72.14 46.64
C THR A 38 2.96 70.91 46.72
N LYS A 39 1.73 71.08 47.22
CA LYS A 39 0.72 70.01 47.22
C LYS A 39 0.62 69.30 45.87
N CYS A 40 0.57 70.07 44.78
CA CYS A 40 0.48 69.53 43.43
C CYS A 40 1.69 68.64 43.10
N SER A 41 2.91 69.14 43.32
CA SER A 41 4.13 68.36 43.02
C SER A 41 4.27 67.10 43.88
N VAL A 42 3.86 67.13 45.15
CA VAL A 42 3.92 65.97 46.05
C VAL A 42 2.94 64.89 45.61
N MET A 43 1.68 65.29 45.36
CA MET A 43 0.64 64.38 44.92
C MET A 43 0.95 63.78 43.55
N GLN A 44 1.48 64.58 42.62
CA GLN A 44 1.91 64.08 41.32
C GLN A 44 3.09 63.11 41.44
N PHE A 45 4.08 63.40 42.27
CA PHE A 45 5.23 62.50 42.45
C PHE A 45 4.80 61.14 42.97
N PHE A 46 4.11 61.11 44.11
CA PHE A 46 3.70 59.86 44.75
C PHE A 46 2.61 59.13 43.95
N GLY A 47 1.69 59.87 43.33
CA GLY A 47 0.68 59.30 42.44
C GLY A 47 1.29 58.60 41.24
N ASN A 48 2.28 59.21 40.58
CA ASN A 48 3.00 58.56 39.48
C ASN A 48 3.80 57.34 39.93
N CYS A 49 4.41 57.38 41.12
CA CYS A 49 5.11 56.21 41.66
C CYS A 49 4.15 55.04 41.92
N ILE A 50 3.00 55.31 42.52
CA ILE A 50 1.95 54.31 42.77
C ILE A 50 1.44 53.73 41.45
N TYR A 51 1.07 54.59 40.51
CA TYR A 51 0.55 54.16 39.21
C TYR A 51 1.53 53.24 38.48
N ASN A 52 2.83 53.60 38.47
CA ASN A 52 3.86 52.79 37.83
C ASN A 52 4.01 51.42 38.50
N MET A 53 4.01 51.36 39.84
CA MET A 53 4.09 50.09 40.58
C MET A 53 2.86 49.22 40.30
N ASP A 54 1.65 49.77 40.40
CA ASP A 54 0.40 49.03 40.19
C ASP A 54 0.36 48.44 38.77
N GLN A 55 0.66 49.24 37.74
CA GLN A 55 0.69 48.78 36.33
C GLN A 55 1.69 47.64 36.09
N LYS A 56 2.89 47.75 36.67
CA LYS A 56 3.93 46.72 36.55
C LYS A 56 3.54 45.42 37.28
N PHE A 57 2.94 45.52 38.46
CA PHE A 57 2.45 44.35 39.19
C PHE A 57 1.30 43.65 38.46
N SER A 58 0.34 44.41 37.92
CA SER A 58 -0.76 43.85 37.13
C SER A 58 -0.26 43.16 35.87
N SER A 59 0.73 43.75 35.18
CA SER A 59 1.41 43.11 34.04
C SER A 59 2.06 41.78 34.42
N LEU A 60 2.70 41.72 35.59
CA LEU A 60 3.33 40.49 36.10
C LEU A 60 2.30 39.39 36.43
N MET A 61 1.19 39.76 37.07
CA MET A 61 0.11 38.83 37.42
C MET A 61 -0.78 38.47 36.24
N ARG A 62 -0.66 39.19 35.11
CA ARG A 62 -1.54 39.08 33.92
C ARG A 62 -3.02 39.30 34.27
N GLU A 63 -3.27 40.16 35.24
CA GLU A 63 -4.59 40.63 35.63
C GLU A 63 -4.80 42.04 35.06
N GLU A 64 -6.03 42.40 34.72
CA GLU A 64 -6.33 43.81 34.44
C GLU A 64 -5.94 44.63 35.67
N ALA A 65 -5.26 45.76 35.46
CA ALA A 65 -4.92 46.64 36.55
C ALA A 65 -6.21 47.01 37.28
N LEU A 66 -6.33 46.55 38.54
CA LEU A 66 -7.46 46.83 39.40
C LEU A 66 -7.51 48.35 39.61
N GLU A 67 -8.23 49.06 38.73
CA GLU A 67 -8.49 50.50 38.89
C GLU A 67 -9.35 50.78 40.14
N GLN A 68 -9.86 49.73 40.80
CA GLN A 68 -10.73 49.83 41.96
C GLN A 68 -10.31 48.84 43.06
N GLU A 69 -9.21 49.11 43.76
CA GLU A 69 -9.15 48.70 45.17
C GLU A 69 -10.29 49.44 45.89
N VAL A 70 -11.26 48.69 46.43
CA VAL A 70 -12.42 49.22 47.14
C VAL A 70 -11.94 49.81 48.46
N PHE A 71 -11.51 51.07 48.43
CA PHE A 71 -11.29 51.84 49.65
C PHE A 71 -12.65 52.20 50.28
N PRO A 72 -12.75 52.29 51.61
CA PRO A 72 -13.99 52.66 52.28
C PRO A 72 -14.58 53.96 51.70
N GLN A 73 -15.89 53.98 51.45
CA GLN A 73 -16.58 55.18 50.98
C GLN A 73 -16.30 56.34 51.94
N GLY A 74 -15.69 57.42 51.43
CA GLY A 74 -15.34 58.61 52.21
C GLY A 74 -13.85 58.88 52.43
N CYS A 75 -12.94 58.00 51.98
CA CYS A 75 -11.50 58.29 52.00
C CYS A 75 -11.13 59.42 51.03
N THR A 76 -10.28 60.32 51.49
CA THR A 76 -9.65 61.36 50.68
C THR A 76 -8.60 60.76 49.73
N GLN A 77 -8.20 61.53 48.71
CA GLN A 77 -7.16 61.13 47.77
C GLN A 77 -5.81 60.92 48.48
N GLU A 78 -5.50 61.76 49.47
CA GLU A 78 -4.30 61.67 50.30
C GLU A 78 -4.29 60.42 51.18
N GLU A 79 -5.41 60.08 51.82
CA GLU A 79 -5.52 58.84 52.62
C GLU A 79 -5.35 57.59 51.74
N THR A 80 -5.95 57.59 50.56
CA THR A 80 -5.80 56.50 49.59
C THR A 80 -4.34 56.34 49.16
N MET A 81 -3.68 57.47 48.87
CA MET A 81 -2.26 57.51 48.51
C MET A 81 -1.37 57.03 49.66
N TYR A 82 -1.66 57.46 50.89
CA TYR A 82 -0.96 57.03 52.08
C TYR A 82 -1.00 55.51 52.26
N TRP A 83 -2.18 54.89 52.20
CA TRP A 83 -2.32 53.43 52.31
C TRP A 83 -1.56 52.67 51.23
N LYS A 84 -1.58 53.15 49.99
CA LYS A 84 -0.81 52.53 48.90
C LYS A 84 0.70 52.70 49.08
N LEU A 85 1.17 53.85 49.56
CA LEU A 85 2.59 54.09 49.83
C LEU A 85 3.11 53.28 51.03
N LEU A 86 2.28 53.00 52.04
CA LEU A 86 2.67 52.14 53.16
C LEU A 86 3.02 50.71 52.73
N LYS A 87 2.57 50.26 51.55
CA LYS A 87 3.00 48.98 50.96
C LYS A 87 4.50 48.97 50.61
N ILE A 88 5.16 50.14 50.56
CA ILE A 88 6.62 50.26 50.41
C ILE A 88 7.28 50.03 51.78
N PRO A 89 8.00 48.90 52.01
CA PRO A 89 8.53 48.57 53.34
C PRO A 89 9.50 49.61 53.89
N THR A 90 10.26 50.28 53.03
CA THR A 90 11.22 51.32 53.43
C THR A 90 10.55 52.63 53.87
N LEU A 91 9.29 52.87 53.50
CA LEU A 91 8.53 54.02 54.02
C LEU A 91 8.02 53.76 55.44
N LEU A 92 7.75 52.50 55.80
CA LEU A 92 7.39 52.11 57.17
C LEU A 92 8.55 52.35 58.15
N THR A 93 9.77 52.04 57.72
CA THR A 93 10.99 52.29 58.52
C THR A 93 11.34 53.77 58.67
N GLU A 94 10.81 54.62 57.79
CA GLU A 94 11.05 56.08 57.79
C GLU A 94 9.92 56.86 58.50
N GLU A 95 9.02 56.14 59.18
CA GLU A 95 7.86 56.70 59.87
C GLU A 95 7.02 57.61 58.96
N PHE A 96 6.81 57.20 57.70
CA PHE A 96 5.94 57.93 56.78
C PHE A 96 4.55 58.09 57.40
N ALA A 97 4.09 59.33 57.54
CA ALA A 97 2.83 59.66 58.18
C ALA A 97 1.89 60.35 57.19
N LEU A 98 0.57 60.22 57.41
CA LEU A 98 -0.43 60.91 56.60
C LEU A 98 -0.18 62.43 56.54
N GLY A 99 0.33 63.00 57.64
CA GLY A 99 0.75 64.40 57.71
C GLY A 99 1.75 64.81 56.64
N ASP A 100 2.60 63.91 56.15
CA ASP A 100 3.60 64.21 55.10
C ASP A 100 2.97 64.55 53.73
N LEU A 101 1.69 64.20 53.53
CA LEU A 101 0.91 64.57 52.35
C LEU A 101 0.18 65.92 52.52
N TYR A 102 0.14 66.46 53.74
CA TYR A 102 -0.48 67.75 54.06
C TYR A 102 0.54 68.83 54.47
N THR A 103 1.67 68.44 55.08
CA THR A 103 2.74 69.33 55.53
C THR A 103 4.01 69.11 54.72
N PHE A 104 4.28 70.05 53.81
CA PHE A 104 5.37 69.96 52.83
C PHE A 104 6.70 70.43 53.41
N GLU A 105 7.19 69.77 54.46
CA GLU A 105 8.51 70.07 55.00
C GLU A 105 9.59 69.62 54.00
N PRO A 106 10.37 70.53 53.38
CA PRO A 106 11.22 70.17 52.25
C PRO A 106 12.30 69.15 52.60
N LYS A 107 12.79 69.12 53.83
CA LYS A 107 13.83 68.17 54.24
C LYS A 107 13.30 66.75 54.38
N ARG A 108 12.17 66.60 55.08
CA ARG A 108 11.51 65.32 55.32
C ARG A 108 10.99 64.74 54.01
N LEU A 109 10.31 65.56 53.20
CA LEU A 109 9.77 65.12 51.93
C LEU A 109 10.86 64.69 50.93
N ASN A 110 11.98 65.40 50.88
CA ASN A 110 13.10 65.02 50.03
C ASN A 110 13.70 63.65 50.39
N LYS A 111 13.75 63.34 51.69
CA LYS A 111 14.17 62.01 52.15
C LYS A 111 13.18 60.95 51.68
N LEU A 112 11.88 61.18 51.87
CA LEU A 112 10.81 60.26 51.48
C LEU A 112 10.79 60.03 49.95
N MET A 113 10.84 61.09 49.14
CA MET A 113 10.90 60.99 47.68
C MET A 113 12.13 60.21 47.20
N PHE A 114 13.28 60.40 47.85
CA PHE A 114 14.49 59.64 47.54
C PHE A 114 14.35 58.15 47.86
N VAL A 115 13.77 57.81 49.02
CA VAL A 115 13.51 56.43 49.44
C VAL A 115 12.51 55.75 48.49
N THR A 116 11.41 56.43 48.15
CA THR A 116 10.43 55.94 47.19
C THR A 116 11.04 55.71 45.80
N THR A 117 11.85 56.65 45.31
CA THR A 117 12.54 56.50 44.00
C THR A 117 13.48 55.29 43.98
N ARG A 118 14.22 55.08 45.07
CA ARG A 118 15.13 53.92 45.21
C ARG A 118 14.35 52.61 45.21
N TYR A 119 13.22 52.56 45.91
CA TYR A 119 12.36 51.40 45.92
C TYR A 119 11.76 51.13 44.53
N LEU A 120 11.29 52.16 43.83
CA LEU A 120 10.72 52.04 42.49
C LEU A 120 11.71 51.45 41.47
N LEU A 121 12.98 51.86 41.54
CA LEU A 121 14.03 51.26 40.70
C LEU A 121 14.27 49.79 41.02
N PHE A 122 14.29 49.45 42.31
CA PHE A 122 14.45 48.08 42.78
C PHE A 122 13.28 47.21 42.34
N SER A 123 12.04 47.67 42.54
CA SER A 123 10.84 46.95 42.10
C SER A 123 10.80 46.77 40.59
N ASN A 124 11.17 47.79 39.81
CA ASN A 124 11.23 47.66 38.34
C ASN A 124 12.23 46.59 37.89
N THR A 125 13.41 46.54 38.50
CA THR A 125 14.43 45.53 38.17
C THR A 125 13.95 44.12 38.49
N ILE A 126 13.29 43.94 39.65
CA ILE A 126 12.75 42.63 40.04
C ILE A 126 11.58 42.23 39.16
N ILE A 127 10.66 43.15 38.86
CA ILE A 127 9.48 42.83 38.05
C ILE A 127 9.89 42.46 36.62
N ASP A 128 10.86 43.16 36.03
CA ASP A 128 11.32 42.84 34.68
C ASP A 128 11.94 41.43 34.63
N TYR A 129 12.76 41.07 35.63
CA TYR A 129 13.29 39.71 35.78
C TYR A 129 12.19 38.66 36.01
N MET A 130 11.23 38.95 36.89
CA MET A 130 10.13 38.03 37.18
C MET A 130 9.21 37.84 35.96
N MET A 131 9.01 38.87 35.13
CA MET A 131 8.25 38.74 33.88
C MET A 131 8.95 37.81 32.88
N GLU A 132 10.28 37.89 32.76
CA GLU A 132 11.06 36.99 31.90
C GLU A 132 10.91 35.52 32.34
N VAL A 133 10.96 35.27 33.66
CA VAL A 133 10.72 33.95 34.24
C VAL A 133 9.29 33.49 34.00
N CYS A 134 8.29 34.32 34.29
CA CYS A 134 6.87 33.99 34.08
C CYS A 134 6.56 33.68 32.61
N ASN A 135 7.15 34.42 31.67
CA ASN A 135 6.99 34.18 30.24
C ASN A 135 7.62 32.85 29.83
N SER A 136 8.83 32.56 30.30
CA SER A 136 9.51 31.29 30.03
C SER A 136 8.72 30.09 30.56
N VAL A 137 8.17 30.19 31.78
CA VAL A 137 7.31 29.14 32.37
C VAL A 137 6.02 28.95 31.56
N TYR A 138 5.40 30.04 31.12
CA TYR A 138 4.18 29.96 30.33
C TYR A 138 4.41 29.35 28.94
N GLU A 139 5.50 29.72 28.27
CA GLU A 139 5.89 29.10 27.00
C GLU A 139 6.20 27.61 27.15
N ALA A 140 6.90 27.23 28.22
CA ALA A 140 7.17 25.83 28.53
C ALA A 140 5.88 25.04 28.76
N ARG A 141 4.91 25.63 29.47
CA ARG A 141 3.59 25.01 29.69
C ARG A 141 2.84 24.79 28.38
N ILE A 142 2.76 25.81 27.51
CA ILE A 142 2.08 25.67 26.20
C ILE A 142 2.75 24.58 25.36
N LYS A 143 4.09 24.54 25.33
CA LYS A 143 4.82 23.46 24.63
C LYS A 143 4.53 22.09 25.22
N GLY A 144 4.41 21.98 26.55
CA GLY A 144 3.99 20.75 27.24
C GLY A 144 2.62 20.27 26.79
N GLU A 145 1.61 21.16 26.81
CA GLU A 145 0.23 20.87 26.37
C GLU A 145 0.20 20.45 24.88
N GLN A 146 0.98 21.10 24.01
CA GLN A 146 1.10 20.71 22.60
C GLN A 146 1.73 19.34 22.41
N ASN A 147 2.76 19.01 23.19
CA ASN A 147 3.43 17.71 23.12
C ASN A 147 2.53 16.58 23.62
N GLU A 148 1.73 16.82 24.66
CA GLU A 148 0.75 15.87 25.17
C GLU A 148 -0.33 15.57 24.11
N ALA A 149 -0.84 16.60 23.43
CA ALA A 149 -1.77 16.42 22.31
C ALA A 149 -1.17 15.59 21.16
N ARG A 150 0.10 15.83 20.80
CA ARG A 150 0.81 15.05 19.77
C ARG A 150 1.00 13.59 20.19
N LEU A 151 1.26 13.35 21.48
CA LEU A 151 1.39 11.99 22.02
C LEU A 151 0.06 11.23 21.92
N ASP A 152 -1.06 11.87 22.23
CA ASP A 152 -2.37 11.24 22.13
C ASP A 152 -2.77 10.96 20.68
N GLU A 153 -2.45 11.86 19.74
CA GLU A 153 -2.63 11.60 18.30
C GLU A 153 -1.79 10.39 17.84
N ALA A 154 -0.54 10.28 18.32
CA ALA A 154 0.32 9.14 18.01
C ALA A 154 -0.21 7.82 18.58
N LYS A 155 -0.76 7.82 19.80
CA LYS A 155 -1.43 6.66 20.39
C LYS A 155 -2.64 6.23 19.57
N GLN A 156 -3.46 7.18 19.11
CA GLN A 156 -4.63 6.88 18.27
C GLN A 156 -4.21 6.27 16.93
N LYS A 157 -3.23 6.85 16.24
CA LYS A 157 -2.68 6.28 14.99
C LYS A 157 -2.16 4.86 15.17
N LYS A 158 -1.57 4.55 16.34
CA LYS A 158 -1.12 3.19 16.66
C LYS A 158 -2.29 2.23 16.81
N LEU A 159 -3.38 2.65 17.47
CA LEU A 159 -4.60 1.85 17.59
C LEU A 159 -5.25 1.59 16.23
N ASP A 160 -5.40 2.61 15.40
CA ASP A 160 -5.97 2.49 14.06
C ASP A 160 -5.15 1.52 13.19
N LYS A 161 -3.81 1.58 13.31
CA LYS A 161 -2.92 0.64 12.62
C LYS A 161 -3.09 -0.80 13.12
N VAL A 162 -3.28 -1.01 14.42
CA VAL A 162 -3.54 -2.35 14.98
C VAL A 162 -4.87 -2.89 14.47
N ALA A 163 -5.90 -2.06 14.37
CA ALA A 163 -7.20 -2.45 13.80
C ALA A 163 -7.06 -2.85 12.33
N TYR A 164 -6.39 -2.03 11.50
CA TYR A 164 -6.13 -2.35 10.10
C TYR A 164 -5.35 -3.66 9.92
N LEU A 165 -4.31 -3.90 10.73
CA LEU A 165 -3.55 -5.15 10.68
C LEU A 165 -4.40 -6.38 11.07
N ALA A 166 -5.39 -6.21 11.94
CA ALA A 166 -6.33 -7.28 12.29
C ALA A 166 -7.25 -7.61 11.10
N GLU A 167 -7.78 -6.60 10.40
CA GLU A 167 -8.59 -6.77 9.19
C GLU A 167 -7.80 -7.49 8.09
N VAL A 168 -6.58 -7.04 7.78
CA VAL A 168 -5.72 -7.68 6.78
C VAL A 168 -5.41 -9.14 7.14
N LYS A 169 -5.25 -9.45 8.44
CA LYS A 169 -5.03 -10.82 8.90
C LYS A 169 -6.26 -11.70 8.67
N GLU A 170 -7.46 -11.15 8.87
CA GLU A 170 -8.71 -11.84 8.60
C GLU A 170 -8.92 -12.09 7.10
N GLU A 171 -8.70 -11.08 6.25
CA GLU A 171 -8.75 -11.22 4.79
C GLU A 171 -7.76 -12.28 4.28
N ASN A 172 -6.53 -12.27 4.78
CA ASN A 172 -5.53 -13.29 4.44
C ASN A 172 -5.97 -14.70 4.88
N ALA A 173 -6.61 -14.83 6.04
CA ALA A 173 -7.15 -16.11 6.49
C ALA A 173 -8.30 -16.59 5.58
N GLN A 174 -9.13 -15.68 5.06
CA GLN A 174 -10.19 -16.00 4.09
C GLN A 174 -9.60 -16.42 2.74
N LEU A 175 -8.60 -15.70 2.23
CA LEU A 175 -7.88 -16.06 0.99
C LEU A 175 -7.19 -17.42 1.11
N ALA A 176 -6.56 -17.73 2.25
CA ALA A 176 -5.95 -19.03 2.50
C ALA A 176 -6.98 -20.17 2.48
N LYS A 177 -8.19 -19.95 3.05
CA LYS A 177 -9.30 -20.91 2.97
C LYS A 177 -9.78 -21.10 1.53
N LEU A 178 -9.91 -20.02 0.76
CA LEU A 178 -10.30 -20.08 -0.64
C LEU A 178 -9.27 -20.86 -1.47
N ALA A 179 -7.98 -20.55 -1.30
CA ALA A 179 -6.88 -21.26 -1.96
C ALA A 179 -6.91 -22.77 -1.64
N ALA A 180 -7.10 -23.12 -0.37
CA ALA A 180 -7.24 -24.52 0.06
C ALA A 180 -8.46 -25.22 -0.58
N SER A 181 -9.56 -24.49 -0.82
CA SER A 181 -10.76 -25.04 -1.47
C SER A 181 -10.57 -25.28 -2.98
N ILE A 182 -9.74 -24.49 -3.65
CA ILE A 182 -9.50 -24.55 -5.10
C ILE A 182 -8.39 -25.56 -5.45
N ALA A 183 -7.42 -25.76 -4.56
CA ALA A 183 -6.28 -26.66 -4.79
C ALA A 183 -6.66 -28.07 -5.30
N PRO A 184 -7.67 -28.77 -4.75
CA PRO A 184 -8.06 -30.10 -5.24
C PRO A 184 -8.64 -30.07 -6.66
N GLN A 185 -9.38 -29.01 -7.00
CA GLN A 185 -9.95 -28.84 -8.34
C GLN A 185 -8.84 -28.57 -9.37
N TYR A 186 -7.84 -27.79 -8.98
CA TYR A 186 -6.66 -27.53 -9.80
C TYR A 186 -5.87 -28.82 -10.05
N GLU A 187 -5.61 -29.64 -9.02
CA GLU A 187 -4.95 -30.94 -9.17
C GLU A 187 -5.75 -31.90 -10.06
N THR A 188 -7.07 -31.95 -9.89
CA THR A 188 -7.97 -32.75 -10.74
C THR A 188 -7.89 -32.31 -12.20
N THR A 189 -7.86 -31.00 -12.45
CA THR A 189 -7.75 -30.44 -13.80
C THR A 189 -6.40 -30.79 -14.44
N LEU A 190 -5.30 -30.71 -13.69
CA LEU A 190 -3.98 -31.14 -14.17
C LEU A 190 -3.94 -32.63 -14.52
N HIS A 191 -4.57 -33.48 -13.70
CA HIS A 191 -4.67 -34.91 -13.98
C HIS A 191 -5.44 -35.18 -15.27
N LEU A 192 -6.60 -34.53 -15.45
CA LEU A 192 -7.37 -34.63 -16.69
C LEU A 192 -6.53 -34.20 -17.90
N ILE A 193 -5.87 -33.04 -17.84
CA ILE A 193 -5.00 -32.58 -18.94
C ILE A 193 -3.92 -33.63 -19.28
N ALA A 194 -3.33 -34.28 -18.28
CA ALA A 194 -2.35 -35.34 -18.49
C ALA A 194 -2.96 -36.59 -19.14
N GLU A 195 -4.15 -37.04 -18.70
CA GLU A 195 -4.87 -38.16 -19.29
C GLU A 195 -5.24 -37.90 -20.75
N TRP A 196 -5.75 -36.71 -21.06
CA TRP A 196 -6.12 -36.31 -22.41
C TRP A 196 -4.91 -36.31 -23.35
N LYS A 197 -3.76 -35.77 -22.91
CA LYS A 197 -2.50 -35.83 -23.67
C LYS A 197 -2.02 -37.27 -23.89
N GLY A 198 -2.22 -38.16 -22.91
CA GLY A 198 -1.92 -39.58 -23.04
C GLY A 198 -2.77 -40.28 -24.11
N ARG A 199 -4.08 -39.99 -24.14
CA ARG A 199 -5.01 -40.55 -25.14
C ARG A 199 -4.72 -40.06 -26.55
N ASP A 200 -4.44 -38.77 -26.72
CA ASP A 200 -4.09 -38.20 -28.04
C ASP A 200 -2.82 -38.87 -28.62
N LYS A 201 -1.80 -39.07 -27.79
CA LYS A 201 -0.58 -39.78 -28.19
C LYS A 201 -0.88 -41.21 -28.66
N GLN A 202 -1.69 -41.96 -27.94
CA GLN A 202 -2.08 -43.32 -28.33
C GLN A 202 -2.88 -43.34 -29.65
N SER A 203 -3.80 -42.39 -29.82
CA SER A 203 -4.59 -42.25 -31.06
C SER A 203 -3.70 -41.96 -32.27
N ARG A 204 -2.69 -41.10 -32.11
CA ARG A 204 -1.71 -40.79 -33.17
C ARG A 204 -0.84 -42.00 -33.51
N GLU A 205 -0.39 -42.77 -32.52
CA GLU A 205 0.37 -44.00 -32.74
C GLU A 205 -0.46 -45.09 -33.47
N GLN A 206 -1.76 -45.20 -33.17
CA GLN A 206 -2.66 -46.11 -33.88
C GLN A 206 -2.94 -45.65 -35.31
N ALA A 207 -3.15 -44.36 -35.53
CA ALA A 207 -3.34 -43.80 -36.87
C ALA A 207 -2.12 -44.03 -37.77
N GLU A 208 -0.90 -43.89 -37.24
CA GLU A 208 0.33 -44.14 -38.01
C GLU A 208 0.48 -45.63 -38.36
N LYS A 209 0.10 -46.55 -37.45
CA LYS A 209 0.06 -48.00 -37.76
C LYS A 209 -0.93 -48.32 -38.87
N LEU A 210 -2.15 -47.80 -38.78
CA LEU A 210 -3.18 -48.03 -39.81
C LEU A 210 -2.77 -47.46 -41.18
N LYS A 211 -2.05 -46.34 -41.20
CA LYS A 211 -1.50 -45.76 -42.43
C LYS A 211 -0.45 -46.67 -43.08
N ILE A 212 0.40 -47.32 -42.28
CA ILE A 212 1.37 -48.32 -42.76
C ILE A 212 0.63 -49.54 -43.32
N ASP A 213 -0.39 -50.04 -42.62
CA ASP A 213 -1.17 -51.20 -43.06
C ASP A 213 -1.93 -50.91 -44.37
N LEU A 214 -2.50 -49.71 -44.51
CA LEU A 214 -3.14 -49.26 -45.75
C LEU A 214 -2.16 -49.22 -46.92
N GLN A 215 -0.94 -48.71 -46.72
CA GLN A 215 0.09 -48.71 -47.76
C GLN A 215 0.47 -50.13 -48.19
N LEU A 216 0.48 -51.08 -47.25
CA LEU A 216 0.77 -52.48 -47.53
C LEU A 216 -0.35 -53.10 -48.39
N ILE A 217 -1.61 -52.87 -48.03
CA ILE A 217 -2.79 -53.35 -48.77
C ILE A 217 -2.85 -52.74 -50.17
N GLU A 218 -2.58 -51.43 -50.32
CA GLU A 218 -2.51 -50.77 -51.63
C GLU A 218 -1.44 -51.40 -52.53
N SER A 219 -0.29 -51.78 -51.95
CA SER A 219 0.77 -52.48 -52.68
C SER A 219 0.36 -53.89 -53.14
N GLU A 220 -0.39 -54.63 -52.31
CA GLU A 220 -0.91 -55.95 -52.67
C GLU A 220 -1.97 -55.86 -53.77
N ILE A 221 -2.86 -54.87 -53.70
CA ILE A 221 -3.84 -54.60 -54.77
C ILE A 221 -3.13 -54.34 -56.10
N GLU A 222 -2.04 -53.58 -56.09
CA GLU A 222 -1.27 -53.28 -57.30
C GLU A 222 -0.60 -54.54 -57.88
N VAL A 223 -0.10 -55.44 -57.02
CA VAL A 223 0.40 -56.76 -57.42
C VAL A 223 -0.70 -57.62 -58.03
N LEU A 224 -1.89 -57.62 -57.43
CA LEU A 224 -3.06 -58.37 -57.94
C LEU A 224 -3.54 -57.83 -59.27
N LYS A 225 -3.62 -56.50 -59.46
CA LYS A 225 -3.94 -55.87 -60.75
C LYS A 225 -2.93 -56.24 -61.84
N LYS A 226 -1.64 -56.29 -61.51
CA LYS A 226 -0.60 -56.78 -62.45
C LYS A 226 -0.83 -58.23 -62.84
N LYS A 227 -1.15 -59.11 -61.89
CA LYS A 227 -1.49 -60.52 -62.16
C LYS A 227 -2.76 -60.66 -63.01
N GLU A 228 -3.80 -59.87 -62.72
CA GLU A 228 -5.04 -59.84 -63.50
C GLU A 228 -4.77 -59.44 -64.95
N ASN A 229 -3.98 -58.39 -65.18
CA ASN A 229 -3.61 -57.95 -66.52
C ASN A 229 -2.78 -59.00 -67.28
N GLN A 230 -1.87 -59.70 -66.60
CA GLN A 230 -1.13 -60.83 -67.20
C GLN A 230 -2.02 -62.02 -67.56
N LEU A 231 -3.06 -62.29 -66.78
CA LEU A 231 -4.05 -63.34 -67.09
C LEU A 231 -4.93 -62.94 -68.26
N LYS A 232 -5.38 -61.67 -68.32
CA LYS A 232 -6.14 -61.12 -69.45
C LYS A 232 -5.36 -61.21 -70.77
N SER A 233 -4.03 -61.08 -70.77
CA SER A 233 -3.21 -61.27 -71.98
C SER A 233 -3.06 -62.72 -72.45
N LYS A 234 -3.56 -63.71 -71.69
CA LYS A 234 -3.51 -65.15 -72.05
C LYS A 234 -4.88 -65.72 -72.45
N VAL A 235 -5.95 -64.92 -72.42
CA VAL A 235 -7.29 -65.37 -72.81
C VAL A 235 -7.46 -65.20 -74.32
N VAL A 236 -7.65 -66.32 -75.02
CA VAL A 236 -8.05 -66.33 -76.44
C VAL A 236 -9.45 -65.69 -76.54
N PRO A 237 -9.64 -64.59 -77.30
CA PRO A 237 -10.91 -63.89 -77.35
C PRO A 237 -12.04 -64.78 -77.88
N GLU A 238 -13.24 -64.66 -77.30
CA GLU A 238 -14.46 -65.39 -77.71
C GLU A 238 -14.77 -65.25 -79.22
N LYS A 239 -14.29 -64.19 -79.86
CA LYS A 239 -14.34 -63.98 -81.31
C LYS A 239 -13.51 -64.99 -82.11
N GLU A 240 -12.33 -65.36 -81.63
CA GLU A 240 -11.50 -66.40 -82.25
C GLU A 240 -12.13 -67.78 -82.07
N TYR A 241 -12.76 -68.02 -80.91
CA TYR A 241 -13.53 -69.25 -80.66
C TYR A 241 -14.75 -69.37 -81.60
N LYS A 242 -15.52 -68.29 -81.79
CA LYS A 242 -16.67 -68.26 -82.71
C LYS A 242 -16.24 -68.41 -84.18
N LYS A 243 -15.11 -67.83 -84.56
CA LYS A 243 -14.56 -67.98 -85.91
C LYS A 243 -14.10 -69.42 -86.16
N LEU A 244 -13.41 -70.03 -85.21
CA LEU A 244 -13.03 -71.44 -85.27
C LEU A 244 -14.26 -72.36 -85.34
N HIS A 245 -15.34 -72.02 -84.62
CA HIS A 245 -16.60 -72.76 -84.66
C HIS A 245 -17.32 -72.63 -86.03
N GLN A 246 -17.29 -71.45 -86.65
CA GLN A 246 -17.83 -71.22 -87.99
C GLN A 246 -17.01 -71.92 -89.08
N ASP A 247 -15.68 -71.89 -88.97
CA ASP A 247 -14.77 -72.59 -89.90
C ASP A 247 -14.98 -74.12 -89.80
N LEU A 248 -15.24 -74.65 -88.60
CA LEU A 248 -15.66 -76.04 -88.38
C LEU A 248 -17.03 -76.37 -88.99
N GLN A 249 -18.00 -75.46 -88.89
CA GLN A 249 -19.32 -75.63 -89.50
C GLN A 249 -19.27 -75.63 -91.03
N ALA A 250 -18.43 -74.79 -91.63
CA ALA A 250 -18.20 -74.77 -93.07
C ALA A 250 -17.61 -76.10 -93.55
N LEU A 251 -16.62 -76.64 -92.84
CA LEU A 251 -16.04 -77.96 -93.13
C LEU A 251 -17.05 -79.12 -92.99
N ILE A 252 -17.97 -79.04 -92.03
CA ILE A 252 -19.05 -80.03 -91.88
C ILE A 252 -20.03 -79.93 -93.06
N SER A 253 -20.39 -78.72 -93.49
CA SER A 253 -21.31 -78.51 -94.61
C SER A 253 -20.70 -78.91 -95.96
N ASP A 254 -19.39 -78.72 -96.13
CA ASP A 254 -18.64 -79.18 -97.31
C ASP A 254 -18.57 -80.72 -97.38
N ALA A 255 -18.52 -81.39 -96.22
CA ALA A 255 -18.56 -82.85 -96.13
C ALA A 255 -19.95 -83.43 -96.43
N GLU A 256 -21.03 -82.75 -96.02
CA GLU A 256 -22.41 -83.14 -96.30
C GLU A 256 -22.79 -82.94 -97.78
N GLY A 257 -22.06 -82.12 -98.54
CA GLY A 257 -22.22 -81.93 -99.98
C GLY A 257 -21.60 -83.03 -100.86
N LEU A 258 -20.92 -84.04 -100.27
CA LEU A 258 -20.25 -85.14 -100.96
C LEU A 258 -21.03 -86.47 -100.94
N GLU A 259 -22.31 -86.45 -100.57
CA GLU A 259 -23.23 -87.59 -100.70
C GLU A 259 -23.99 -87.59 -102.04
N GLU A 260 -23.28 -87.51 -103.17
CA GLU A 260 -23.75 -88.07 -104.45
C GLU A 260 -22.55 -88.35 -105.36
N VAL A 261 -22.41 -89.63 -105.76
CA VAL A 261 -21.46 -90.19 -106.76
C VAL A 261 -20.09 -90.72 -106.25
N ASP A 262 -20.16 -91.95 -105.74
CA ASP A 262 -19.44 -93.16 -106.14
C ASP A 262 -17.90 -93.32 -106.03
N ASN A 263 -17.53 -94.37 -105.28
CA ASN A 263 -16.36 -95.25 -105.34
C ASN A 263 -14.92 -94.70 -105.16
N ASN A 264 -14.39 -94.76 -103.92
CA ASN A 264 -13.16 -95.50 -103.58
C ASN A 264 -12.77 -95.37 -102.08
N ASN A 265 -12.00 -96.35 -101.60
CA ASN A 265 -11.45 -96.67 -100.26
C ASN A 265 -11.20 -95.61 -99.15
N GLY A 266 -11.46 -94.31 -99.32
CA GLY A 266 -11.38 -93.31 -98.24
C GLY A 266 -12.60 -93.28 -97.29
N LEU A 267 -13.72 -93.86 -97.70
CA LEU A 267 -14.98 -93.87 -96.95
C LEU A 267 -14.94 -94.67 -95.64
N LEU A 268 -13.98 -95.59 -95.46
CA LEU A 268 -13.87 -96.37 -94.22
C LEU A 268 -13.21 -95.55 -93.10
N GLU A 269 -12.14 -94.80 -93.40
CA GLU A 269 -11.52 -93.85 -92.46
C GLU A 269 -12.44 -92.66 -92.20
N LEU A 270 -13.15 -92.17 -93.23
CA LEU A 270 -14.10 -91.08 -93.06
C LEU A 270 -15.31 -91.52 -92.21
N LYS A 271 -15.82 -92.74 -92.40
CA LYS A 271 -16.88 -93.31 -91.56
C LYS A 271 -16.42 -93.54 -90.13
N GLN A 272 -15.18 -94.00 -89.91
CA GLN A 272 -14.60 -94.14 -88.57
C GLN A 272 -14.38 -92.79 -87.88
N ASN A 273 -13.94 -91.77 -88.62
CA ASN A 273 -13.83 -90.40 -88.11
C ASN A 273 -15.19 -89.77 -87.84
N VAL A 274 -16.19 -90.02 -88.69
CA VAL A 274 -17.57 -89.56 -88.48
C VAL A 274 -18.21 -90.28 -87.29
N ASP A 275 -17.97 -91.57 -87.10
CA ASP A 275 -18.44 -92.32 -85.93
C ASP A 275 -17.71 -91.89 -84.64
N TYR A 276 -16.40 -91.58 -84.71
CA TYR A 276 -15.63 -91.01 -83.60
C TYR A 276 -16.11 -89.59 -83.25
N LEU A 277 -16.33 -88.73 -84.24
CA LEU A 277 -16.88 -87.39 -84.04
C LEU A 277 -18.33 -87.44 -83.56
N ARG A 278 -19.13 -88.42 -84.01
CA ARG A 278 -20.48 -88.65 -83.50
C ARG A 278 -20.45 -89.09 -82.03
N MET A 279 -19.50 -89.95 -81.63
CA MET A 279 -19.22 -90.27 -80.23
C MET A 279 -18.79 -89.03 -79.42
N CYS A 280 -17.84 -88.23 -79.91
CA CYS A 280 -17.40 -87.00 -79.23
C CYS A 280 -18.53 -85.96 -79.10
N VAL A 281 -19.39 -85.83 -80.12
CA VAL A 281 -20.57 -84.96 -80.07
C VAL A 281 -21.63 -85.51 -79.12
N GLN A 282 -21.76 -86.83 -78.99
CA GLN A 282 -22.67 -87.47 -78.04
C GLN A 282 -22.15 -87.33 -76.60
N GLU A 283 -20.84 -87.41 -76.37
CA GLU A 283 -20.19 -87.03 -75.10
C GLU A 283 -20.36 -85.53 -74.79
N LEU A 284 -20.14 -84.64 -75.77
CA LEU A 284 -20.35 -83.20 -75.60
C LEU A 284 -21.83 -82.83 -75.35
N LYS A 285 -22.78 -83.55 -75.93
CA LYS A 285 -24.22 -83.40 -75.63
C LYS A 285 -24.60 -83.96 -74.25
N SER A 286 -23.83 -84.92 -73.73
CA SER A 286 -23.96 -85.41 -72.35
C SER A 286 -23.23 -84.53 -71.32
N PHE A 287 -22.37 -83.62 -71.78
CA PHE A 287 -21.76 -82.56 -70.98
C PHE A 287 -22.84 -81.51 -70.62
N ARG A 288 -23.63 -81.82 -69.59
CA ARG A 288 -24.25 -80.75 -68.80
C ARG A 288 -23.10 -79.94 -68.21
N LEU A 289 -23.13 -78.61 -68.35
CA LEU A 289 -22.24 -77.76 -67.54
C LEU A 289 -22.36 -78.27 -66.09
N PRO A 290 -21.25 -78.67 -65.45
CA PRO A 290 -21.31 -79.17 -64.08
C PRO A 290 -22.06 -78.17 -63.22
N ASP A 291 -22.87 -78.64 -62.26
CA ASP A 291 -23.59 -77.77 -61.32
C ASP A 291 -22.63 -76.77 -60.63
N GLU A 292 -21.34 -77.07 -60.59
CA GLU A 292 -20.25 -76.18 -60.18
C GLU A 292 -20.16 -74.86 -60.98
N LEU A 293 -20.43 -74.83 -62.29
CA LEU A 293 -20.41 -73.60 -63.11
C LEU A 293 -21.65 -72.72 -62.89
N LEU A 294 -22.82 -73.32 -62.62
CA LEU A 294 -24.01 -72.59 -62.21
C LEU A 294 -23.83 -72.01 -60.78
N ASN A 295 -23.17 -72.78 -59.89
CA ASN A 295 -22.74 -72.30 -58.59
C ASN A 295 -21.75 -71.14 -58.69
N LEU A 296 -20.81 -71.16 -59.64
CA LEU A 296 -19.88 -70.05 -59.88
C LEU A 296 -20.58 -68.75 -60.33
N SER A 297 -21.66 -68.84 -61.11
CA SER A 297 -22.50 -67.67 -61.47
C SER A 297 -23.18 -67.07 -60.24
N ASN A 298 -23.75 -67.92 -59.38
CA ASN A 298 -24.39 -67.46 -58.14
C ASN A 298 -23.37 -66.90 -57.13
N LEU A 299 -22.19 -67.52 -57.01
CA LEU A 299 -21.06 -67.00 -56.23
C LEU A 299 -20.58 -65.66 -56.77
N ARG A 300 -20.53 -65.46 -58.09
CA ARG A 300 -20.15 -64.18 -58.70
C ARG A 300 -21.16 -63.07 -58.38
N ILE A 301 -22.46 -63.37 -58.41
CA ILE A 301 -23.51 -62.42 -58.02
C ILE A 301 -23.36 -62.10 -56.52
N HIS A 302 -23.16 -63.10 -55.67
CA HIS A 302 -22.94 -62.91 -54.25
C HIS A 302 -21.70 -62.07 -53.95
N PHE A 303 -20.57 -62.35 -54.60
CA PHE A 303 -19.34 -61.56 -54.46
C PHE A 303 -19.53 -60.11 -54.93
N LYS A 304 -20.29 -59.88 -56.00
CA LYS A 304 -20.59 -58.52 -56.47
C LYS A 304 -21.46 -57.74 -55.48
N THR A 305 -22.41 -58.40 -54.83
CA THR A 305 -23.22 -57.81 -53.76
C THR A 305 -22.37 -57.52 -52.51
N GLU A 306 -21.48 -58.44 -52.13
CA GLU A 306 -20.55 -58.22 -51.02
C GLU A 306 -19.55 -57.10 -51.31
N GLU A 307 -19.04 -57.00 -52.54
CA GLU A 307 -18.17 -55.91 -52.99
C GLU A 307 -18.87 -54.54 -52.86
N GLN A 308 -20.14 -54.44 -53.28
CA GLN A 308 -20.93 -53.22 -53.12
C GLN A 308 -21.22 -52.87 -51.64
N ASN A 309 -21.48 -53.88 -50.81
CA ASN A 309 -21.68 -53.69 -49.37
C ASN A 309 -20.38 -53.21 -48.69
N LEU A 310 -19.24 -53.76 -49.07
CA LEU A 310 -17.92 -53.35 -48.58
C LEU A 310 -17.58 -51.93 -49.04
N GLU A 311 -17.84 -51.57 -50.30
CA GLU A 311 -17.67 -50.20 -50.79
C GLU A 311 -18.50 -49.18 -49.99
N TYR A 312 -19.75 -49.53 -49.67
CA TYR A 312 -20.62 -48.70 -48.84
C TYR A 312 -20.08 -48.55 -47.40
N GLN A 313 -19.63 -49.65 -46.78
CA GLN A 313 -19.05 -49.63 -45.44
C GLN A 313 -17.74 -48.82 -45.40
N VAL A 314 -16.87 -48.96 -46.41
CA VAL A 314 -15.64 -48.18 -46.53
C VAL A 314 -15.94 -46.69 -46.73
N ALA A 315 -16.97 -46.34 -47.51
CA ALA A 315 -17.39 -44.95 -47.67
C ALA A 315 -17.95 -44.36 -46.37
N ALA A 316 -18.73 -45.13 -45.60
CA ALA A 316 -19.24 -44.74 -44.29
C ALA A 316 -18.10 -44.51 -43.29
N GLN A 317 -17.14 -45.45 -43.20
CA GLN A 317 -15.96 -45.33 -42.34
C GLN A 317 -15.08 -44.13 -42.71
N LYS A 318 -14.89 -43.84 -44.02
CA LYS A 318 -14.16 -42.63 -44.46
C LYS A 318 -14.85 -41.34 -44.01
N LYS A 319 -16.18 -41.32 -44.00
CA LYS A 319 -16.96 -40.17 -43.54
C LYS A 319 -16.84 -39.98 -42.04
N GLU A 320 -16.96 -41.06 -41.26
CA GLU A 320 -16.73 -41.03 -39.80
C GLU A 320 -15.29 -40.61 -39.46
N GLN A 321 -14.30 -41.11 -40.19
CA GLN A 321 -12.90 -40.72 -39.99
C GLN A 321 -12.66 -39.23 -40.29
N ALA A 322 -13.30 -38.68 -41.32
CA ALA A 322 -13.22 -37.26 -41.63
C ALA A 322 -13.86 -36.40 -40.53
N GLU A 323 -14.95 -36.86 -39.91
CA GLU A 323 -15.60 -36.18 -38.80
C GLU A 323 -14.75 -36.23 -37.52
N ILE A 324 -14.14 -37.38 -37.21
CA ILE A 324 -13.16 -37.53 -36.12
C ILE A 324 -11.97 -36.59 -36.32
N ASN A 325 -11.41 -36.54 -37.52
CA ASN A 325 -10.27 -35.64 -37.81
C ASN A 325 -10.66 -34.17 -37.62
N ARG A 326 -11.86 -33.78 -38.04
CA ARG A 326 -12.37 -32.41 -37.87
C ARG A 326 -12.56 -32.04 -36.39
N LEU A 327 -13.10 -32.97 -35.59
CA LEU A 327 -13.27 -32.77 -34.15
C LEU A 327 -11.92 -32.71 -33.43
N ASN A 328 -10.95 -33.53 -33.84
CA ASN A 328 -9.59 -33.48 -33.29
C ASN A 328 -8.89 -32.16 -33.62
N GLU A 329 -8.99 -31.66 -34.85
CA GLU A 329 -8.45 -30.34 -35.20
C GLU A 329 -9.09 -29.21 -34.40
N GLN A 330 -10.39 -29.29 -34.12
CA GLN A 330 -11.07 -28.31 -33.28
C GLN A 330 -10.57 -28.37 -31.83
N LEU A 331 -10.46 -29.58 -31.28
CA LEU A 331 -9.97 -29.80 -29.92
C LEU A 331 -8.51 -29.34 -29.75
N GLU A 332 -7.64 -29.59 -30.74
CA GLU A 332 -6.25 -29.12 -30.74
C GLU A 332 -6.17 -27.58 -30.72
N ARG A 333 -7.05 -26.89 -31.45
CA ARG A 333 -7.11 -25.42 -31.42
C ARG A 333 -7.60 -24.89 -30.08
N GLU A 334 -8.64 -25.51 -29.50
CA GLU A 334 -9.16 -25.13 -28.18
C GLU A 334 -8.12 -25.39 -27.08
N LEU A 335 -7.40 -26.51 -27.15
CA LEU A 335 -6.32 -26.84 -26.22
C LEU A 335 -5.15 -25.86 -26.36
N ALA A 336 -4.74 -25.51 -27.58
CA ALA A 336 -3.69 -24.53 -27.82
C ALA A 336 -4.07 -23.13 -27.27
N ALA A 337 -5.33 -22.71 -27.46
CA ALA A 337 -5.85 -21.46 -26.92
C ALA A 337 -5.85 -21.47 -25.38
N SER A 338 -6.30 -22.57 -24.75
CA SER A 338 -6.31 -22.71 -23.29
C SER A 338 -4.91 -22.76 -22.69
N ILE A 339 -3.92 -23.38 -23.38
CA ILE A 339 -2.51 -23.36 -22.95
C ILE A 339 -1.97 -21.93 -22.99
N ALA A 340 -2.21 -21.18 -24.06
CA ALA A 340 -1.77 -19.80 -24.19
C ALA A 340 -2.39 -18.89 -23.11
N GLU A 341 -3.67 -19.06 -22.81
CA GLU A 341 -4.36 -18.34 -21.73
C GLU A 341 -3.76 -18.65 -20.36
N ASN A 342 -3.49 -19.93 -20.06
CA ASN A 342 -2.86 -20.32 -18.81
C ASN A 342 -1.42 -19.79 -18.66
N GLU A 343 -0.64 -19.75 -19.75
CA GLU A 343 0.70 -19.15 -19.73
C GLU A 343 0.67 -17.64 -19.50
N ALA A 344 -0.31 -16.94 -20.09
CA ALA A 344 -0.54 -15.52 -19.84
C ALA A 344 -0.92 -15.27 -18.37
N LEU A 345 -1.87 -16.04 -17.83
CA LEU A 345 -2.27 -15.95 -16.42
C LEU A 345 -1.12 -16.26 -15.45
N LYS A 346 -0.28 -17.25 -15.77
CA LYS A 346 0.90 -17.60 -14.97
C LYS A 346 1.92 -16.45 -14.94
N THR A 347 2.09 -15.76 -16.07
CA THR A 347 2.97 -14.58 -16.17
C THR A 347 2.43 -13.44 -15.31
N ILE A 348 1.14 -13.12 -15.42
CA ILE A 348 0.46 -12.10 -14.61
C ILE A 348 0.55 -12.44 -13.11
N LEU A 349 0.34 -13.70 -12.74
CA LEU A 349 0.44 -14.14 -11.35
C LEU A 349 1.86 -14.01 -10.80
N LYS A 350 2.87 -14.34 -11.62
CA LYS A 350 4.29 -14.20 -11.25
C LYS A 350 4.66 -12.73 -11.05
N GLU A 351 4.28 -11.86 -11.98
CA GLU A 351 4.51 -10.41 -11.86
C GLU A 351 3.80 -9.82 -10.63
N SER A 352 2.54 -10.20 -10.40
CA SER A 352 1.76 -9.77 -9.23
C SER A 352 2.37 -10.24 -7.90
N THR A 353 2.86 -11.48 -7.84
CA THR A 353 3.51 -12.02 -6.63
C THR A 353 4.88 -11.40 -6.38
N GLU A 354 5.68 -11.15 -7.42
CA GLU A 354 6.94 -10.41 -7.31
C GLU A 354 6.71 -8.96 -6.87
N GLU A 355 5.69 -8.28 -7.40
CA GLU A 355 5.31 -6.93 -7.01
C GLU A 355 4.80 -6.87 -5.55
N ALA A 356 4.00 -7.86 -5.13
CA ALA A 356 3.53 -7.99 -3.75
C ALA A 356 4.68 -8.24 -2.77
N MET A 357 5.60 -9.15 -3.09
CA MET A 357 6.79 -9.39 -2.26
C MET A 357 7.70 -8.17 -2.18
N LEU A 358 7.85 -7.42 -3.28
CA LEU A 358 8.63 -6.17 -3.29
C LEU A 358 7.96 -5.08 -2.44
N LYS A 359 6.63 -4.93 -2.52
CA LYS A 359 5.84 -4.01 -1.68
C LYS A 359 5.94 -4.38 -0.21
N GLU A 360 5.84 -5.67 0.13
CA GLU A 360 5.97 -6.14 1.52
C GLU A 360 7.39 -5.92 2.07
N SER A 361 8.42 -6.19 1.26
CA SER A 361 9.82 -5.95 1.60
C SER A 361 10.09 -4.46 1.86
N LYS A 362 9.61 -3.57 0.96
CA LYS A 362 9.70 -2.12 1.15
C LYS A 362 8.95 -1.65 2.40
N ALA A 363 7.73 -2.13 2.63
CA ALA A 363 6.95 -1.78 3.81
C ALA A 363 7.62 -2.25 5.11
N LYS A 364 8.25 -3.43 5.13
CA LYS A 364 9.03 -3.93 6.28
C LYS A 364 10.29 -3.10 6.52
N ALA A 365 11.00 -2.70 5.46
CA ALA A 365 12.19 -1.87 5.55
C ALA A 365 11.85 -0.46 6.06
N GLU A 366 10.81 0.18 5.51
CA GLU A 366 10.29 1.47 5.99
C GLU A 366 9.79 1.39 7.43
N TYR A 367 9.12 0.29 7.81
CA TYR A 367 8.67 0.09 9.18
C TYR A 367 9.83 0.02 10.17
N LYS A 368 10.89 -0.74 9.84
CA LYS A 368 12.10 -0.79 10.67
C LYS A 368 12.82 0.56 10.73
N SER A 369 12.93 1.27 9.60
CA SER A 369 13.55 2.60 9.56
C SER A 369 12.80 3.59 10.46
N LYS A 370 11.47 3.63 10.36
CA LYS A 370 10.63 4.50 11.20
C LYS A 370 10.69 4.11 12.67
N GLN A 371 10.83 2.83 13.01
CA GLN A 371 11.03 2.43 14.41
C GLN A 371 12.36 2.91 14.97
N TYR A 372 13.44 2.85 14.18
CA TYR A 372 14.74 3.36 14.60
C TYR A 372 14.72 4.88 14.76
N GLU A 373 14.13 5.62 13.82
CA GLU A 373 13.98 7.08 13.94
C GLU A 373 13.16 7.46 15.17
N GLN A 374 12.03 6.78 15.42
CA GLN A 374 11.22 7.02 16.61
C GLN A 374 11.98 6.72 17.91
N GLN A 375 12.76 5.64 17.97
CA GLN A 375 13.57 5.34 19.15
C GLN A 375 14.63 6.41 19.38
N LEU A 376 15.32 6.85 18.33
CA LEU A 376 16.33 7.90 18.41
C LEU A 376 15.72 9.22 18.90
N GLU A 377 14.58 9.61 18.33
CA GLU A 377 13.86 10.83 18.69
C GLU A 377 13.35 10.78 20.14
N THR A 378 12.91 9.60 20.62
CA THR A 378 12.50 9.39 22.01
C THR A 378 13.68 9.49 22.98
N GLU A 379 14.83 8.91 22.63
CA GLU A 379 16.06 8.98 23.43
C GLU A 379 16.61 10.41 23.49
N GLU A 380 16.61 11.15 22.38
CA GLU A 380 17.01 12.56 22.34
C GLU A 380 16.08 13.45 23.18
N LEU A 381 14.76 13.22 23.10
CA LEU A 381 13.78 13.92 23.95
C LEU A 381 13.98 13.61 25.43
N GLN A 382 14.19 12.34 25.81
CA GLN A 382 14.46 11.96 27.19
C GLN A 382 15.74 12.61 27.72
N LYS A 383 16.80 12.67 26.90
CA LYS A 383 18.04 13.33 27.26
C LYS A 383 17.84 14.83 27.45
N SER A 384 17.11 15.48 26.56
CA SER A 384 16.79 16.92 26.65
C SER A 384 15.93 17.26 27.88
N ILE A 385 14.97 16.41 28.23
CA ILE A 385 14.18 16.54 29.47
C ILE A 385 15.10 16.43 30.69
N ALA A 386 15.96 15.42 30.76
CA ALA A 386 16.88 15.25 31.88
C ALA A 386 17.87 16.43 32.02
N GLU A 387 18.37 16.96 30.91
CA GLU A 387 19.21 18.18 30.89
C GLU A 387 18.44 19.39 31.42
N SER A 388 17.18 19.57 31.00
CA SER A 388 16.31 20.66 31.44
C SER A 388 15.92 20.55 32.92
N GLU A 389 15.65 19.34 33.43
CA GLU A 389 15.39 19.08 34.85
C GLU A 389 16.63 19.39 35.69
N THR A 390 17.81 18.98 35.24
CA THR A 390 19.07 19.28 35.93
C THR A 390 19.35 20.79 35.97
N GLU A 391 19.02 21.52 34.90
CA GLU A 391 19.16 22.97 34.84
C GLU A 391 18.12 23.68 35.71
N TYR A 392 16.88 23.17 35.76
CA TYR A 392 15.85 23.62 36.69
C TYR A 392 16.29 23.49 38.15
N GLU A 393 16.84 22.34 38.54
CA GLU A 393 17.34 22.13 39.91
C GLU A 393 18.48 23.09 40.27
N LYS A 394 19.41 23.34 39.33
CA LYS A 394 20.50 24.32 39.53
C LYS A 394 19.95 25.74 39.70
N LEU A 395 19.03 26.16 38.84
CA LEU A 395 18.41 27.48 38.92
C LEU A 395 17.59 27.63 40.20
N GLN A 396 16.87 26.58 40.63
CA GLN A 396 16.14 26.56 41.89
C GLN A 396 17.09 26.71 43.09
N ALA A 397 18.24 26.02 43.09
CA ALA A 397 19.24 26.16 44.14
C ALA A 397 19.84 27.57 44.20
N VAL A 398 20.16 28.16 43.03
CA VAL A 398 20.65 29.55 42.94
C VAL A 398 19.58 30.54 43.44
N PHE A 399 18.32 30.33 43.07
CA PHE A 399 17.19 31.16 43.52
C PHE A 399 17.02 31.11 45.04
N LEU A 400 17.04 29.92 45.63
CA LEU A 400 16.96 29.74 47.08
C LEU A 400 18.14 30.41 47.81
N GLN A 401 19.35 30.24 47.29
CA GLN A 401 20.55 30.87 47.85
C GLN A 401 20.47 32.40 47.79
N LYS A 402 19.95 32.95 46.68
CA LYS A 402 19.74 34.39 46.53
C LYS A 402 18.64 34.93 47.42
N LEU A 403 17.54 34.20 47.61
CA LEU A 403 16.51 34.53 48.58
C LEU A 403 17.09 34.61 49.99
N GLU A 404 17.98 33.68 50.36
CA GLU A 404 18.64 33.68 51.65
C GLU A 404 19.61 34.87 51.81
N GLU A 405 20.36 35.23 50.76
CA GLU A 405 21.19 36.44 50.75
C GLU A 405 20.35 37.71 50.89
N ILE A 406 19.23 37.82 50.16
CA ILE A 406 18.32 38.96 50.27
C ILE A 406 17.73 39.04 51.67
N GLY A 407 17.32 37.91 52.24
CA GLY A 407 16.86 37.83 53.63
C GLY A 407 17.92 38.32 54.62
N LYS A 408 19.19 37.88 54.46
CA LYS A 408 20.32 38.37 55.28
C LYS A 408 20.58 39.86 55.09
N GLN A 409 20.48 40.38 53.86
CA GLN A 409 20.64 41.80 53.58
C GLN A 409 19.49 42.63 54.17
N GLN A 410 18.25 42.14 54.09
CA GLN A 410 17.09 42.76 54.73
C GLN A 410 17.27 42.79 56.25
N GLU A 411 17.73 41.69 56.85
CA GLU A 411 17.99 41.61 58.28
C GLU A 411 19.17 42.52 58.70
N GLU A 412 20.23 42.61 57.89
CA GLU A 412 21.33 43.55 58.12
C GLU A 412 20.88 45.00 58.03
N VAL A 413 20.07 45.34 57.02
CA VAL A 413 19.52 46.69 56.85
C VAL A 413 18.60 46.99 58.03
N ARG A 414 17.72 46.06 58.42
CA ARG A 414 16.86 46.16 59.59
C ARG A 414 17.67 46.36 60.86
N ASN A 415 18.71 45.58 61.11
CA ASN A 415 19.60 45.71 62.26
C ASN A 415 20.39 47.02 62.24
N LYS A 416 20.86 47.49 61.08
CA LYS A 416 21.48 48.82 60.93
C LYS A 416 20.48 49.94 61.22
N PHE A 417 19.21 49.76 60.89
CA PHE A 417 18.13 50.67 61.23
C PHE A 417 17.72 50.60 62.72
N GLU A 418 17.67 49.42 63.33
CA GLU A 418 17.34 49.25 64.76
C GLU A 418 18.49 49.67 65.68
N SER A 419 19.74 49.59 65.20
CA SER A 419 20.95 50.06 65.89
C SER A 419 21.24 51.56 65.68
N PHE A 420 20.43 52.27 64.89
CA PHE A 420 20.41 53.73 64.95
C PHE A 420 20.04 54.14 66.39
N PRO A 421 20.85 54.97 67.05
CA PRO A 421 20.74 55.17 68.48
C PRO A 421 19.37 55.75 68.85
N LYS A 422 18.72 55.12 69.83
CA LYS A 422 17.52 55.58 70.56
C LYS A 422 17.65 56.98 71.20
N SER A 423 18.71 57.72 70.92
CA SER A 423 18.90 59.12 71.32
C SER A 423 18.07 60.13 70.49
N LEU A 424 17.05 59.66 69.76
CA LEU A 424 16.16 60.47 68.92
C LEU A 424 14.67 60.25 69.21
N GLN A 425 14.31 59.52 70.27
CA GLN A 425 12.92 59.53 70.78
C GLN A 425 12.73 60.72 71.74
N PRO A 426 11.59 61.43 71.68
CA PRO A 426 11.35 62.73 72.32
C PRO A 426 11.51 62.75 73.84
#